data_AF-A0A420N0R2-F1
#
_entry.id   AF-A0A420N0R2-F1
#
_cell.length_a   1.000
_cell.length_b   1.000
_cell.length_c   1.000
_cell.angle_alpha   90.00
_cell.angle_beta   90.00
_cell.angle_gamma   90.00
#
_symmetry.space_group_name_H-M   'P 1'
#
loop_
_entity.id
_entity.type
_entity.pdbx_description
1 polymer ?
#
loop_
_entity_poly.entity_id
_entity_poly.type
_entity_poly.pdbx_seq_one_letter_code
_entity_poly.pdbx_strand_id
1 'polypeptide(L)'
;MDARAGKWERLLRDSGERTNLLQAIIFKALDNRVFSRLLFGAGSKHDETLHNSDVALINAEGFQRSELRAHTNRAWLKMSRGEPDLFWREVDKLTTEVYLLLLHVYEFTASFDGYEPISRTELYQLLHDVISYAGWLSVGLRMSSAIVSINWLIPGELHALDQVSTCQPAYEASKEAAQQQGMRLQEQRPERKQISSMARVKISVIPEIIRYRPYPKEANVEGIDSYRMMEPHAVHYHGLQEEHDENRAFIRLPDYIKKLRDRNCAPRNAALVIMVTILICLWVLYTTSGQQTWQEAKGWVNPEPGPEPEKSWWSLTW
;
A
#
# COMPACT_ATOMS: atom_id res chain seq x y z
N MET A 1 5.94 -13.66 -4.39
CA MET A 1 6.52 -12.66 -3.45
C MET A 1 7.16 -13.41 -2.30
N ASP A 2 8.23 -12.87 -1.72
CA ASP A 2 9.30 -13.68 -1.11
C ASP A 2 8.89 -14.50 0.12
N ALA A 3 8.46 -15.73 -0.14
CA ALA A 3 8.14 -16.72 0.87
C ALA A 3 9.36 -17.25 1.64
N ARG A 4 10.58 -17.03 1.11
CA ARG A 4 11.83 -17.66 1.55
C ARG A 4 12.66 -16.74 2.45
N ALA A 5 12.76 -15.45 2.11
CA ALA A 5 13.59 -14.47 2.82
C ALA A 5 12.76 -13.43 3.61
N GLY A 6 12.18 -13.86 4.73
CA GLY A 6 11.57 -12.95 5.71
C GLY A 6 10.23 -12.33 5.32
N LYS A 7 9.67 -12.63 4.15
CA LYS A 7 8.30 -12.24 3.74
C LYS A 7 8.12 -10.71 3.84
N TRP A 8 6.91 -10.27 4.17
CA TRP A 8 6.61 -8.85 4.36
C TRP A 8 7.16 -8.28 5.69
N GLU A 9 7.75 -9.12 6.57
CA GLU A 9 8.51 -8.67 7.76
C GLU A 9 9.85 -8.03 7.34
N ARG A 10 10.52 -8.57 6.32
CA ARG A 10 11.77 -8.01 5.77
C ARG A 10 11.55 -6.65 5.13
N LEU A 11 10.53 -6.53 4.29
CA LEU A 11 10.16 -5.32 3.53
C LEU A 11 10.02 -4.05 4.39
N LEU A 12 9.59 -4.20 5.65
CA LEU A 12 9.42 -3.08 6.59
C LEU A 12 10.67 -2.81 7.44
N ARG A 13 11.53 -3.81 7.65
CA ARG A 13 12.73 -3.71 8.50
C ARG A 13 13.96 -3.25 7.72
N ASP A 14 14.21 -3.86 6.57
CA ASP A 14 15.29 -3.50 5.65
C ASP A 14 15.09 -2.05 5.16
N SER A 15 16.11 -1.20 5.29
CA SER A 15 16.02 0.21 4.92
C SER A 15 15.97 0.43 3.41
N GLY A 16 16.66 -0.40 2.63
CA GLY A 16 16.62 -0.34 1.17
C GLY A 16 15.27 -0.77 0.61
N GLU A 17 14.72 -1.88 1.12
CA GLU A 17 13.38 -2.32 0.74
C GLU A 17 12.28 -1.34 1.18
N ARG A 18 12.37 -0.81 2.41
CA ARG A 18 11.41 0.17 2.95
C ARG A 18 11.40 1.46 2.13
N THR A 19 12.56 2.04 1.83
CA THR A 19 12.64 3.27 1.02
C THR A 19 12.04 3.07 -0.37
N ASN A 20 12.36 1.95 -1.02
CA ASN A 20 11.79 1.60 -2.33
C ASN A 20 10.26 1.36 -2.28
N LEU A 21 9.73 0.78 -1.20
CA LEU A 21 8.29 0.66 -0.99
C LEU A 21 7.62 2.05 -0.84
N LEU A 22 8.19 2.94 -0.05
CA LEU A 22 7.62 4.27 0.18
C LEU A 22 7.65 5.11 -1.11
N GLN A 23 8.75 5.03 -1.87
CA GLN A 23 8.84 5.62 -3.20
C GLN A 23 7.77 5.06 -4.16
N ALA A 24 7.58 3.73 -4.19
CA ALA A 24 6.54 3.09 -4.99
C ALA A 24 5.12 3.59 -4.63
N ILE A 25 4.83 3.73 -3.33
CA ILE A 25 3.56 4.26 -2.83
C ILE A 25 3.33 5.71 -3.29
N ILE A 26 4.34 6.58 -3.16
CA ILE A 26 4.26 7.98 -3.60
C ILE A 26 4.08 8.06 -5.12
N PHE A 27 4.91 7.38 -5.91
CA PHE A 27 4.77 7.36 -7.37
C PHE A 27 3.42 6.79 -7.82
N LYS A 28 2.86 5.78 -7.13
CA LYS A 28 1.55 5.24 -7.49
C LYS A 28 0.39 6.16 -7.08
N ALA A 29 0.55 6.96 -6.02
CA ALA A 29 -0.38 8.04 -5.71
C ALA A 29 -0.36 9.13 -6.81
N LEU A 30 0.84 9.55 -7.24
CA LEU A 30 1.01 10.52 -8.33
C LEU A 30 0.41 10.02 -9.66
N ASP A 31 0.69 8.77 -10.04
CA ASP A 31 0.10 8.12 -11.22
C ASP A 31 -1.43 8.12 -11.15
N ASN A 32 -2.00 7.55 -10.07
CA ASN A 32 -3.45 7.41 -9.92
C ASN A 32 -4.20 8.74 -9.80
N ARG A 33 -3.56 9.83 -9.30
CA ARG A 33 -4.25 11.08 -8.92
C ARG A 33 -3.84 12.33 -9.68
N VAL A 34 -2.64 12.35 -10.26
CA VAL A 34 -2.03 13.51 -10.92
C VAL A 34 -1.82 13.25 -12.42
N PHE A 35 -1.20 12.12 -12.78
CA PHE A 35 -0.94 11.80 -14.20
C PHE A 35 -2.15 11.18 -14.90
N SER A 36 -3.01 10.42 -14.19
CA SER A 36 -4.27 9.88 -14.72
C SER A 36 -5.26 10.95 -15.23
N ARG A 37 -5.22 12.16 -14.69
CA ARG A 37 -6.18 13.25 -14.97
C ARG A 37 -6.06 13.79 -16.39
N LEU A 38 -7.19 14.17 -16.99
CA LEU A 38 -7.23 14.81 -18.32
C LEU A 38 -6.66 16.23 -18.30
N LEU A 39 -6.82 16.93 -17.17
CA LEU A 39 -6.01 18.07 -16.72
C LEU A 39 -5.99 18.07 -15.19
N PHE A 40 -4.81 18.07 -14.56
CA PHE A 40 -4.72 18.17 -13.09
C PHE A 40 -5.12 19.58 -12.62
N GLY A 41 -5.86 19.68 -11.51
CA GLY A 41 -6.36 20.95 -10.98
C GLY A 41 -7.50 21.61 -11.77
N ALA A 42 -8.13 20.93 -12.73
CA ALA A 42 -9.26 21.49 -13.48
C ALA A 42 -10.49 21.77 -12.60
N GLY A 43 -11.17 22.89 -12.86
CA GLY A 43 -12.53 23.12 -12.34
C GLY A 43 -13.54 22.12 -12.92
N SER A 44 -14.59 21.80 -12.16
CA SER A 44 -15.56 20.73 -12.50
C SER A 44 -16.13 20.81 -13.91
N LYS A 45 -16.52 22.02 -14.36
CA LYS A 45 -17.05 22.27 -15.71
C LYS A 45 -16.03 21.90 -16.82
N HIS A 46 -14.74 22.12 -16.58
CA HIS A 46 -13.70 21.77 -17.56
C HIS A 46 -13.37 20.27 -17.52
N ASP A 47 -13.27 19.66 -16.32
CA ASP A 47 -13.08 18.20 -16.17
C ASP A 47 -14.23 17.42 -16.84
N GLU A 48 -15.48 17.88 -16.66
CA GLU A 48 -16.67 17.36 -17.37
C GLU A 48 -16.59 17.55 -18.89
N THR A 49 -16.16 18.73 -19.36
CA THR A 49 -15.99 19.01 -20.80
C THR A 49 -14.93 18.09 -21.43
N LEU A 50 -13.80 17.90 -20.75
CA LEU A 50 -12.75 16.98 -21.18
C LEU A 50 -13.23 15.52 -21.17
N HIS A 51 -13.95 15.10 -20.12
CA HIS A 51 -14.47 13.74 -20.00
C HIS A 51 -15.47 13.42 -21.12
N ASN A 52 -16.46 14.31 -21.33
CA ASN A 52 -17.44 14.16 -22.40
C ASN A 52 -16.78 14.13 -23.79
N SER A 53 -15.73 14.94 -24.01
CA SER A 53 -14.96 14.93 -25.25
C SER A 53 -14.15 13.64 -25.46
N ASP A 54 -13.61 13.03 -24.41
CA ASP A 54 -12.80 11.80 -24.53
C ASP A 54 -13.69 10.56 -24.66
N VAL A 55 -14.87 10.55 -24.02
CA VAL A 55 -15.91 9.52 -24.21
C VAL A 55 -16.50 9.59 -25.63
N ALA A 56 -16.83 10.78 -26.12
CA ALA A 56 -17.35 10.96 -27.50
C ALA A 56 -16.34 10.50 -28.58
N LEU A 57 -15.05 10.51 -28.26
CA LEU A 57 -13.97 10.07 -29.14
C LEU A 57 -13.41 8.69 -28.77
N ILE A 58 -14.11 7.86 -27.99
CA ILE A 58 -13.58 6.56 -27.55
C ILE A 58 -13.17 5.63 -28.71
N ASN A 59 -13.87 5.71 -29.85
CA ASN A 59 -13.61 4.97 -31.08
C ASN A 59 -12.64 5.68 -32.05
N ALA A 60 -12.15 6.86 -31.70
CA ALA A 60 -11.20 7.62 -32.51
C ALA A 60 -9.74 7.29 -32.16
N GLU A 61 -8.85 7.66 -33.07
CA GLU A 61 -7.41 7.41 -32.94
C GLU A 61 -6.80 8.17 -31.73
N GLY A 62 -5.80 7.57 -31.07
CA GLY A 62 -5.25 8.04 -29.80
C GLY A 62 -4.47 9.36 -29.86
N PHE A 63 -3.77 9.65 -30.96
CA PHE A 63 -3.16 10.94 -31.21
C PHE A 63 -4.21 12.00 -31.56
N GLN A 64 -5.26 11.66 -32.32
CA GLN A 64 -6.38 12.57 -32.59
C GLN A 64 -7.09 12.99 -31.29
N ARG A 65 -7.40 12.03 -30.40
CA ARG A 65 -7.93 12.31 -29.05
C ARG A 65 -6.99 13.22 -28.25
N SER A 66 -5.69 12.93 -28.32
CA SER A 66 -4.67 13.67 -27.57
C SER A 66 -4.44 15.09 -28.12
N GLU A 67 -4.53 15.28 -29.43
CA GLU A 67 -4.46 16.57 -30.11
C GLU A 67 -5.65 17.45 -29.74
N LEU A 68 -6.87 16.92 -29.75
CA LEU A 68 -8.06 17.68 -29.34
C LEU A 68 -8.01 18.03 -27.84
N ARG A 69 -7.74 17.06 -26.96
CA ARG A 69 -7.58 17.31 -25.51
C ARG A 69 -6.54 18.40 -25.24
N ALA A 70 -5.40 18.33 -25.92
CA ALA A 70 -4.34 19.33 -25.78
C ALA A 70 -4.73 20.70 -26.35
N HIS A 71 -5.51 20.76 -27.44
CA HIS A 71 -6.08 22.00 -27.95
C HIS A 71 -7.03 22.62 -26.93
N THR A 72 -7.99 21.85 -26.42
CA THR A 72 -9.01 22.28 -25.44
C THR A 72 -8.35 22.75 -24.13
N ASN A 73 -7.33 22.04 -23.63
CA ASN A 73 -6.55 22.47 -22.47
C ASN A 73 -5.80 23.79 -22.72
N ARG A 74 -5.11 23.94 -23.87
CA ARG A 74 -4.42 25.20 -24.22
C ARG A 74 -5.39 26.36 -24.44
N ALA A 75 -6.62 26.11 -24.88
CA ALA A 75 -7.66 27.11 -25.02
C ALA A 75 -8.19 27.57 -23.65
N TRP A 76 -8.47 26.63 -22.73
CA TRP A 76 -8.91 26.95 -21.36
C TRP A 76 -7.83 27.67 -20.56
N LEU A 77 -6.59 27.16 -20.57
CA LEU A 77 -5.49 27.75 -19.79
C LEU A 77 -5.14 29.17 -20.24
N LYS A 78 -5.39 29.54 -21.51
CA LYS A 78 -5.28 30.94 -21.96
C LYS A 78 -6.31 31.87 -21.30
N MET A 79 -7.47 31.35 -20.90
CA MET A 79 -8.49 32.11 -20.17
C MET A 79 -8.17 32.17 -18.67
N SER A 80 -7.65 31.08 -18.07
CA SER A 80 -7.24 30.99 -16.67
C SER A 80 -5.79 31.45 -16.40
N ARG A 81 -5.22 32.31 -17.25
CA ARG A 81 -3.87 32.90 -17.14
C ARG A 81 -2.69 31.89 -17.09
N GLY A 82 -2.92 30.64 -17.44
CA GLY A 82 -1.91 29.57 -17.49
C GLY A 82 -1.98 28.56 -16.34
N GLU A 83 -2.80 28.81 -15.31
CA GLU A 83 -2.97 27.92 -14.15
C GLU A 83 -4.34 27.24 -14.15
N PRO A 84 -4.46 25.94 -13.79
CA PRO A 84 -5.76 25.30 -13.56
C PRO A 84 -6.46 25.82 -12.30
N ASP A 85 -7.77 26.08 -12.38
CA ASP A 85 -8.55 26.82 -11.36
C ASP A 85 -8.50 26.27 -9.92
N LEU A 86 -8.19 24.97 -9.76
CA LEU A 86 -8.11 24.24 -8.49
C LEU A 86 -6.73 23.62 -8.24
N PHE A 87 -5.68 24.06 -8.96
CA PHE A 87 -4.34 23.45 -8.91
C PHE A 87 -3.81 23.27 -7.49
N TRP A 88 -3.58 24.38 -6.77
CA TRP A 88 -3.03 24.35 -5.41
C TRP A 88 -3.92 23.59 -4.42
N ARG A 89 -5.25 23.67 -4.59
CA ARG A 89 -6.22 22.94 -3.76
C ARG A 89 -6.11 21.42 -3.89
N GLU A 90 -5.90 20.89 -5.11
CA GLU A 90 -5.67 19.44 -5.28
C GLU A 90 -4.23 19.04 -4.90
N VAL A 91 -3.24 19.95 -4.95
CA VAL A 91 -1.90 19.73 -4.36
C VAL A 91 -2.00 19.59 -2.83
N ASP A 92 -2.57 20.55 -2.12
CA ASP A 92 -2.74 20.52 -0.65
C ASP A 92 -3.48 19.26 -0.17
N LYS A 93 -4.58 18.96 -0.85
CA LYS A 93 -5.42 17.78 -0.57
C LYS A 93 -4.66 16.48 -0.79
N LEU A 94 -3.98 16.31 -1.93
CA LEU A 94 -3.20 15.09 -2.18
C LEU A 94 -2.00 14.99 -1.24
N THR A 95 -1.37 16.12 -0.89
CA THR A 95 -0.30 16.18 0.12
C THR A 95 -0.79 15.70 1.47
N THR A 96 -1.96 16.19 1.92
CA THR A 96 -2.60 15.77 3.16
C THR A 96 -2.94 14.27 3.14
N GLU A 97 -3.53 13.77 2.05
CA GLU A 97 -3.87 12.35 1.89
C GLU A 97 -2.63 11.44 1.92
N VAL A 98 -1.54 11.83 1.24
CA VAL A 98 -0.27 11.07 1.23
C VAL A 98 0.46 11.17 2.57
N TYR A 99 0.49 12.35 3.19
CA TYR A 99 1.08 12.56 4.51
C TYR A 99 0.42 11.70 5.58
N LEU A 100 -0.93 11.64 5.61
CA LEU A 100 -1.68 10.80 6.55
C LEU A 100 -1.44 9.30 6.32
N LEU A 101 -1.25 8.86 5.07
CA LEU A 101 -0.88 7.49 4.73
C LEU A 101 0.53 7.13 5.26
N LEU A 102 1.48 8.07 5.15
CA LEU A 102 2.88 7.87 5.54
C LEU A 102 3.13 8.08 7.05
N LEU A 103 2.26 8.81 7.76
CA LEU A 103 2.43 9.19 9.17
C LEU A 103 2.74 7.99 10.09
N HIS A 104 2.03 6.87 9.93
CA HIS A 104 2.26 5.66 10.72
C HIS A 104 3.66 5.04 10.47
N VAL A 105 4.20 5.18 9.26
CA VAL A 105 5.56 4.71 8.94
C VAL A 105 6.60 5.68 9.48
N TYR A 106 6.35 6.99 9.37
CA TYR A 106 7.18 8.03 9.98
C TYR A 106 7.31 7.82 11.50
N GLU A 107 6.19 7.63 12.21
CA GLU A 107 6.17 7.39 13.66
C GLU A 107 6.89 6.08 14.04
N PHE A 108 6.77 5.03 13.22
CA PHE A 108 7.52 3.78 13.40
C PHE A 108 9.03 3.95 13.17
N THR A 109 9.46 4.72 12.17
CA THR A 109 10.89 5.00 11.94
C THR A 109 11.48 5.94 12.99
N ALA A 110 10.67 6.86 13.54
CA ALA A 110 11.09 7.77 14.61
C ALA A 110 11.34 7.05 15.96
N SER A 111 10.97 5.77 16.09
CA SER A 111 11.29 4.94 17.27
C SER A 111 12.52 4.04 17.06
N PHE A 112 13.41 4.37 16.12
CA PHE A 112 14.66 3.63 15.89
C PHE A 112 15.84 4.30 16.60
N ASP A 113 16.59 3.53 17.37
CA ASP A 113 17.76 4.03 18.12
C ASP A 113 18.80 4.68 17.19
N GLY A 114 19.18 5.93 17.50
CA GLY A 114 20.17 6.69 16.73
C GLY A 114 19.66 7.30 15.42
N TYR A 115 18.36 7.23 15.11
CA TYR A 115 17.77 7.96 13.98
C TYR A 115 17.11 9.26 14.44
N GLU A 116 17.56 10.39 13.89
CA GLU A 116 16.90 11.69 14.06
C GLU A 116 15.93 11.92 12.87
N PRO A 117 14.60 11.91 13.09
CA PRO A 117 13.63 12.13 12.02
C PRO A 117 13.55 13.61 11.63
N ILE A 118 13.39 13.87 10.33
CA ILE A 118 13.03 15.21 9.81
C ILE A 118 11.74 15.71 10.46
N SER A 119 11.52 17.03 10.53
CA SER A 119 10.33 17.54 11.22
C SER A 119 9.04 17.19 10.47
N ARG A 120 7.91 17.07 11.20
CA ARG A 120 6.58 16.80 10.58
C ARG A 120 6.20 17.86 9.52
N THR A 121 6.56 19.12 9.77
CA THR A 121 6.34 20.25 8.85
C THR A 121 7.19 20.13 7.59
N GLU A 122 8.46 19.76 7.74
CA GLU A 122 9.41 19.53 6.64
C GLU A 122 9.00 18.33 5.78
N LEU A 123 8.57 17.22 6.40
CA LEU A 123 7.98 16.09 5.67
C LEU A 123 6.75 16.52 4.85
N TYR A 124 5.86 17.33 5.41
CA TYR A 124 4.71 17.86 4.68
C TYR A 124 5.16 18.75 3.51
N GLN A 125 6.13 19.65 3.71
CA GLN A 125 6.64 20.53 2.66
C GLN A 125 7.32 19.75 1.53
N LEU A 126 8.17 18.76 1.84
CA LEU A 126 8.82 17.92 0.84
C LEU A 126 7.80 17.12 0.00
N LEU A 127 6.71 16.65 0.62
CA LEU A 127 5.61 16.00 -0.09
C LEU A 127 4.83 17.00 -0.96
N HIS A 128 4.52 18.19 -0.44
CA HIS A 128 3.89 19.28 -1.19
C HIS A 128 4.69 19.64 -2.43
N ASP A 129 6.01 19.82 -2.29
CA ASP A 129 6.88 20.22 -3.38
C ASP A 129 6.91 19.15 -4.47
N VAL A 130 7.12 17.87 -4.11
CA VAL A 130 7.06 16.73 -5.04
C VAL A 130 5.73 16.65 -5.77
N ILE A 131 4.60 16.85 -5.07
CA ILE A 131 3.26 16.81 -5.66
C ILE A 131 3.02 18.02 -6.57
N SER A 132 3.53 19.21 -6.22
CA SER A 132 3.41 20.42 -7.05
C SER A 132 4.22 20.30 -8.35
N TYR A 133 5.44 19.75 -8.31
CA TYR A 133 6.25 19.47 -9.50
C TYR A 133 5.58 18.42 -10.39
N ALA A 134 5.05 17.34 -9.81
CA ALA A 134 4.30 16.34 -10.56
C ALA A 134 3.01 16.93 -11.17
N GLY A 135 2.33 17.83 -10.46
CA GLY A 135 1.17 18.58 -10.93
C GLY A 135 1.50 19.42 -12.17
N TRP A 136 2.53 20.26 -12.09
CA TRP A 136 2.97 21.08 -13.22
C TRP A 136 3.48 20.26 -14.40
N LEU A 137 4.19 19.15 -14.14
CA LEU A 137 4.57 18.20 -15.18
C LEU A 137 3.33 17.60 -15.87
N SER A 138 2.31 17.19 -15.11
CA SER A 138 1.04 16.68 -15.66
C SER A 138 0.34 17.72 -16.52
N VAL A 139 0.24 18.98 -16.07
CA VAL A 139 -0.31 20.09 -16.87
C VAL A 139 0.47 20.27 -18.18
N GLY A 140 1.80 20.24 -18.13
CA GLY A 140 2.68 20.28 -19.30
C GLY A 140 2.44 19.12 -20.29
N LEU A 141 2.35 17.89 -19.78
CA LEU A 141 2.02 16.70 -20.59
C LEU A 141 0.63 16.81 -21.23
N ARG A 142 -0.37 17.30 -20.48
CA ARG A 142 -1.76 17.46 -20.95
C ARG A 142 -1.97 18.67 -21.87
N MET A 143 -0.96 19.52 -22.06
CA MET A 143 -0.88 20.50 -23.15
C MET A 143 -0.18 19.96 -24.43
N SER A 144 0.36 18.74 -24.41
CA SER A 144 1.00 18.09 -25.57
C SER A 144 0.04 17.16 -26.31
N SER A 145 0.13 17.11 -27.64
CA SER A 145 -0.56 16.11 -28.47
C SER A 145 0.11 14.72 -28.44
N ALA A 146 1.34 14.63 -27.91
CA ALA A 146 2.03 13.37 -27.71
C ALA A 146 1.30 12.50 -26.67
N ILE A 147 1.24 11.19 -26.91
CA ILE A 147 0.78 10.22 -25.92
C ILE A 147 1.96 9.94 -24.97
N VAL A 148 1.68 9.83 -23.67
CA VAL A 148 2.63 9.29 -22.69
C VAL A 148 1.96 8.09 -22.02
N SER A 149 2.62 6.94 -22.08
CA SER A 149 2.24 5.73 -21.34
C SER A 149 3.09 5.60 -20.09
N ILE A 150 2.49 5.10 -19.01
CA ILE A 150 3.11 4.91 -17.70
C ILE A 150 2.90 3.43 -17.33
N ASN A 151 3.90 2.60 -17.61
CA ASN A 151 3.78 1.14 -17.54
C ASN A 151 4.43 0.64 -16.25
N TRP A 152 3.63 0.06 -15.35
CA TRP A 152 4.12 -0.50 -14.10
C TRP A 152 4.47 -1.99 -14.27
N LEU A 153 5.59 -2.43 -13.70
CA LEU A 153 5.89 -3.86 -13.57
C LEU A 153 4.93 -4.49 -12.55
N ILE A 154 4.52 -5.73 -12.79
CA ILE A 154 3.64 -6.48 -11.88
C ILE A 154 4.49 -7.24 -10.86
N PRO A 155 4.32 -7.01 -9.54
CA PRO A 155 5.07 -7.73 -8.51
C PRO A 155 4.83 -9.24 -8.58
N GLY A 156 5.86 -9.98 -8.97
CA GLY A 156 5.77 -11.40 -9.33
C GLY A 156 6.32 -11.71 -10.72
N GLU A 157 6.40 -10.75 -11.64
CA GLU A 157 7.01 -10.94 -12.97
C GLU A 157 8.47 -11.37 -12.90
N LEU A 158 8.94 -12.06 -13.94
CA LEU A 158 10.35 -12.39 -14.12
C LEU A 158 11.16 -11.12 -14.39
N HIS A 159 12.44 -11.15 -14.02
CA HIS A 159 13.37 -10.08 -14.36
C HIS A 159 13.65 -10.04 -15.87
N ALA A 160 13.59 -8.84 -16.46
CA ALA A 160 13.96 -8.53 -17.83
C ALA A 160 15.11 -7.52 -17.87
N LEU A 161 15.90 -7.54 -18.96
CA LEU A 161 17.17 -6.80 -19.08
C LEU A 161 17.02 -5.27 -19.11
N ASP A 162 15.81 -4.76 -19.31
CA ASP A 162 15.49 -3.33 -19.30
C ASP A 162 14.94 -2.82 -17.95
N GLN A 163 15.03 -3.64 -16.90
CA GLN A 163 14.63 -3.27 -15.54
C GLN A 163 15.83 -2.82 -14.70
N VAL A 164 15.75 -1.62 -14.11
CA VAL A 164 16.78 -1.09 -13.21
C VAL A 164 16.60 -1.69 -11.81
N SER A 165 17.62 -2.41 -11.30
CA SER A 165 17.65 -2.92 -9.92
C SER A 165 18.01 -1.81 -8.94
N THR A 166 17.09 -1.52 -8.01
CA THR A 166 17.20 -0.43 -7.03
C THR A 166 17.64 -0.87 -5.64
N CYS A 167 17.68 -2.18 -5.37
CA CYS A 167 18.14 -2.72 -4.09
C CYS A 167 18.76 -4.12 -4.27
N GLN A 168 20.00 -4.13 -4.77
CA GLN A 168 20.77 -5.37 -4.97
C GLN A 168 20.93 -6.22 -3.67
N PRO A 169 21.17 -5.65 -2.47
CA PRO A 169 21.27 -6.44 -1.23
C PRO A 169 19.99 -7.21 -0.86
N ALA A 170 18.82 -6.71 -1.25
CA ALA A 170 17.55 -7.41 -1.05
C ALA A 170 17.43 -8.66 -1.95
N TYR A 171 17.94 -8.60 -3.18
CA TYR A 171 18.02 -9.75 -4.07
C TYR A 171 19.05 -10.78 -3.59
N GLU A 172 20.22 -10.32 -3.13
CA GLU A 172 21.31 -11.20 -2.68
C GLU A 172 20.93 -11.98 -1.42
N ALA A 173 20.43 -11.31 -0.39
CA ALA A 173 19.95 -11.99 0.82
C ALA A 173 18.71 -12.86 0.55
N SER A 174 17.92 -12.56 -0.50
CA SER A 174 16.84 -13.44 -0.96
C SER A 174 17.36 -14.72 -1.59
N LYS A 175 18.38 -14.61 -2.46
CA LYS A 175 19.09 -15.72 -3.08
C LYS A 175 19.78 -16.61 -2.03
N GLU A 176 20.45 -16.03 -1.05
CA GLU A 176 21.06 -16.78 0.07
C GLU A 176 20.04 -17.57 0.88
N ALA A 177 18.94 -16.94 1.30
CA ALA A 177 17.88 -17.63 2.05
C ALA A 177 17.24 -18.76 1.23
N ALA A 178 17.03 -18.55 -0.07
CA ALA A 178 16.55 -19.57 -0.99
C ALA A 178 17.55 -20.74 -1.15
N GLN A 179 18.84 -20.47 -1.23
CA GLN A 179 19.90 -21.48 -1.29
C GLN A 179 19.98 -22.30 0.02
N GLN A 180 19.96 -21.63 1.18
CA GLN A 180 19.93 -22.31 2.49
C GLN A 180 18.69 -23.19 2.66
N GLN A 181 17.52 -22.73 2.21
CA GLN A 181 16.31 -23.55 2.21
C GLN A 181 16.42 -24.72 1.23
N GLY A 182 17.03 -24.52 0.06
CA GLY A 182 17.32 -25.57 -0.92
C GLY A 182 18.19 -26.69 -0.35
N MET A 183 19.32 -26.34 0.28
CA MET A 183 20.23 -27.33 0.91
C MET A 183 19.51 -28.15 1.98
N ARG A 184 18.80 -27.50 2.93
CA ARG A 184 18.03 -28.19 3.97
C ARG A 184 16.94 -29.12 3.42
N LEU A 185 16.32 -28.77 2.29
CA LEU A 185 15.34 -29.64 1.63
C LEU A 185 15.99 -30.82 0.89
N GLN A 186 17.20 -30.63 0.36
CA GLN A 186 17.98 -31.70 -0.28
C GLN A 186 18.49 -32.72 0.74
N GLU A 187 19.00 -32.25 1.88
CA GLU A 187 19.39 -33.08 3.03
C GLU A 187 18.23 -33.95 3.53
N GLN A 188 17.03 -33.37 3.63
CA GLN A 188 15.84 -34.08 4.11
C GLN A 188 15.19 -35.00 3.06
N ARG A 189 15.38 -34.73 1.76
CA ARG A 189 14.73 -35.45 0.64
C ARG A 189 15.64 -35.46 -0.61
N PRO A 190 16.70 -36.28 -0.66
CA PRO A 190 17.68 -36.27 -1.75
C PRO A 190 17.09 -36.64 -3.13
N GLU A 191 15.98 -37.38 -3.17
CA GLU A 191 15.26 -37.71 -4.43
C GLU A 191 14.50 -36.52 -5.03
N ARG A 192 14.34 -35.41 -4.29
CA ARG A 192 13.56 -34.26 -4.77
C ARG A 192 14.34 -33.51 -5.85
N LYS A 193 13.78 -33.43 -7.06
CA LYS A 193 14.31 -32.56 -8.11
C LYS A 193 14.43 -31.11 -7.62
N GLN A 194 15.59 -30.51 -7.85
CA GLN A 194 15.85 -29.11 -7.53
C GLN A 194 14.89 -28.21 -8.35
N ILE A 195 14.14 -27.35 -7.65
CA ILE A 195 13.18 -26.45 -8.30
C ILE A 195 13.95 -25.23 -8.82
N SER A 196 13.85 -24.97 -10.13
CA SER A 196 14.51 -23.82 -10.74
C SER A 196 14.03 -22.50 -10.13
N SER A 197 14.95 -21.53 -10.00
CA SER A 197 14.70 -20.25 -9.35
C SER A 197 15.38 -19.12 -10.13
N MET A 198 14.68 -18.00 -10.25
CA MET A 198 15.06 -16.85 -11.08
C MET A 198 14.72 -15.54 -10.35
N ALA A 199 15.40 -14.44 -10.71
CA ALA A 199 15.03 -13.11 -10.24
C ALA A 199 13.59 -12.75 -10.68
N ARG A 200 12.79 -12.27 -9.73
CA ARG A 200 11.42 -11.76 -9.93
C ARG A 200 11.25 -10.39 -9.29
N VAL A 201 10.32 -9.59 -9.81
CA VAL A 201 9.98 -8.25 -9.30
C VAL A 201 9.32 -8.37 -7.91
N LYS A 202 9.99 -7.84 -6.87
CA LYS A 202 9.50 -7.75 -5.48
C LYS A 202 8.64 -6.50 -5.27
N ILE A 203 9.11 -5.37 -5.80
CA ILE A 203 8.50 -4.05 -5.76
C ILE A 203 8.71 -3.42 -7.14
N SER A 204 7.66 -2.88 -7.76
CA SER A 204 7.81 -1.91 -8.86
C SER A 204 7.88 -0.53 -8.23
N VAL A 205 8.99 0.19 -8.43
CA VAL A 205 9.34 1.42 -7.70
C VAL A 205 9.04 2.66 -8.53
N ILE A 206 9.50 2.67 -9.79
CA ILE A 206 9.19 3.70 -10.78
C ILE A 206 8.69 2.97 -12.03
N PRO A 207 7.56 3.37 -12.63
CA PRO A 207 7.09 2.81 -13.89
C PRO A 207 8.04 3.17 -15.05
N GLU A 208 8.01 2.35 -16.10
CA GLU A 208 8.50 2.79 -17.40
C GLU A 208 7.63 3.96 -17.89
N ILE A 209 8.25 4.97 -18.48
CA ILE A 209 7.53 6.07 -19.12
C ILE A 209 7.98 6.15 -20.57
N ILE A 210 7.06 5.86 -21.51
CA ILE A 210 7.30 6.02 -22.95
C ILE A 210 6.44 7.18 -23.47
N ARG A 211 7.07 8.08 -24.21
CA ARG A 211 6.39 9.10 -25.02
C ARG A 211 6.30 8.65 -26.47
N TYR A 212 5.11 8.71 -27.05
CA TYR A 212 4.85 8.45 -28.46
C TYR A 212 4.45 9.75 -29.19
N ARG A 213 4.94 9.93 -30.41
CA ARG A 213 4.56 11.03 -31.31
C ARG A 213 4.36 10.46 -32.73
N PRO A 214 3.30 10.82 -33.46
CA PRO A 214 3.20 10.46 -34.88
C PRO A 214 4.25 11.24 -35.68
N TYR A 215 4.65 10.70 -36.84
CA TYR A 215 5.51 11.44 -37.77
C TYR A 215 4.84 12.75 -38.26
N PRO A 216 5.63 13.77 -38.65
CA PRO A 216 5.10 14.98 -39.27
C PRO A 216 4.29 14.67 -40.52
N LYS A 217 3.15 15.34 -40.73
CA LYS A 217 2.26 15.08 -41.89
C LYS A 217 2.95 15.43 -43.21
N GLU A 218 3.98 16.27 -43.15
CA GLU A 218 4.87 16.67 -44.23
C GLU A 218 5.80 15.55 -44.72
N ALA A 219 5.98 14.47 -43.94
CA ALA A 219 6.91 13.38 -44.26
C ALA A 219 6.37 12.38 -45.31
N ASN A 220 5.05 12.40 -45.60
CA ASN A 220 4.36 11.43 -46.48
C ASN A 220 4.58 9.94 -46.12
N VAL A 221 4.96 9.65 -44.87
CA VAL A 221 5.17 8.31 -44.33
C VAL A 221 4.41 8.19 -43.01
N GLU A 222 3.55 7.19 -42.90
CA GLU A 222 2.88 6.86 -41.63
C GLU A 222 3.86 6.15 -40.69
N GLY A 223 3.91 6.59 -39.43
CA GLY A 223 4.81 6.03 -38.43
C GLY A 223 4.75 6.78 -37.10
N ILE A 224 5.42 6.21 -36.09
CA ILE A 224 5.39 6.69 -34.70
C ILE A 224 6.81 6.69 -34.14
N ASP A 225 7.30 7.85 -33.70
CA ASP A 225 8.45 7.95 -32.82
C ASP A 225 8.06 7.49 -31.41
N SER A 226 8.82 6.55 -30.84
CA SER A 226 8.77 6.25 -29.40
C SER A 226 10.07 6.69 -28.72
N TYR A 227 9.95 7.35 -27.59
CA TYR A 227 11.07 7.77 -26.75
C TYR A 227 10.82 7.35 -25.31
N ARG A 228 11.63 6.41 -24.80
CA ARG A 228 11.61 5.99 -23.40
C ARG A 228 12.22 7.12 -22.55
N MET A 229 11.38 7.78 -21.76
CA MET A 229 11.75 8.85 -20.83
C MET A 229 12.22 8.34 -19.46
N MET A 230 11.80 7.14 -19.09
CA MET A 230 12.11 6.49 -17.81
C MET A 230 12.16 4.98 -18.03
N GLU A 231 13.20 4.33 -17.53
CA GLU A 231 13.26 2.86 -17.45
C GLU A 231 12.50 2.35 -16.23
N PRO A 232 11.87 1.17 -16.28
CA PRO A 232 11.15 0.62 -15.13
C PRO A 232 12.12 0.25 -14.01
N HIS A 233 11.96 0.84 -12.84
CA HIS A 233 12.79 0.58 -11.65
C HIS A 233 12.11 -0.43 -10.73
N ALA A 234 12.84 -1.43 -10.26
CA ALA A 234 12.34 -2.48 -9.40
C ALA A 234 13.31 -2.86 -8.28
N VAL A 235 12.78 -3.43 -7.19
CA VAL A 235 13.53 -4.29 -6.28
C VAL A 235 13.22 -5.74 -6.66
N HIS A 236 14.23 -6.61 -6.70
CA HIS A 236 14.06 -8.01 -7.07
C HIS A 236 14.19 -8.96 -5.87
N TYR A 237 13.63 -10.16 -5.99
CA TYR A 237 13.83 -11.29 -5.08
C TYR A 237 14.11 -12.56 -5.88
N HIS A 238 14.69 -13.57 -5.24
CA HIS A 238 14.95 -14.86 -5.87
C HIS A 238 13.69 -15.73 -5.75
N GLY A 239 12.83 -15.69 -6.76
CA GLY A 239 11.58 -16.45 -6.84
C GLY A 239 11.75 -17.82 -7.53
N LEU A 240 10.66 -18.57 -7.67
CA LEU A 240 10.65 -19.83 -8.44
C LEU A 240 10.46 -19.55 -9.94
N GLN A 241 11.09 -20.31 -10.83
CA GLN A 241 10.99 -20.04 -12.28
C GLN A 241 9.56 -20.29 -12.81
N GLU A 242 8.91 -21.36 -12.36
CA GLU A 242 7.53 -21.68 -12.74
C GLU A 242 6.51 -20.80 -12.00
N GLU A 243 5.62 -20.16 -12.74
CA GLU A 243 4.61 -19.24 -12.17
C GLU A 243 3.62 -19.98 -11.26
N HIS A 244 3.25 -21.21 -11.61
CA HIS A 244 2.34 -22.04 -10.82
C HIS A 244 2.88 -22.33 -9.41
N ASP A 245 4.18 -22.61 -9.28
CA ASP A 245 4.80 -22.87 -7.98
C ASP A 245 5.13 -21.58 -7.22
N GLU A 246 5.46 -20.47 -7.89
CA GLU A 246 5.56 -19.16 -7.22
C GLU A 246 4.19 -18.72 -6.68
N ASN A 247 3.11 -18.89 -7.44
CA ASN A 247 1.73 -18.60 -7.00
C ASN A 247 1.28 -19.49 -5.82
N ARG A 248 1.81 -20.71 -5.69
CA ARG A 248 1.62 -21.59 -4.52
C ARG A 248 2.46 -21.16 -3.31
N ALA A 249 3.63 -20.57 -3.53
CA ALA A 249 4.48 -20.04 -2.47
C ALA A 249 4.02 -18.66 -1.98
N PHE A 250 3.35 -17.88 -2.83
CA PHE A 250 2.91 -16.52 -2.58
C PHE A 250 1.97 -16.42 -1.37
N ILE A 251 2.33 -15.56 -0.41
CA ILE A 251 1.47 -15.22 0.73
C ILE A 251 0.97 -13.79 0.53
N ARG A 252 -0.34 -13.56 0.44
CA ARG A 252 -0.89 -12.20 0.27
C ARG A 252 -0.80 -11.39 1.57
N LEU A 253 -0.78 -10.06 1.47
CA LEU A 253 -0.71 -9.19 2.64
C LEU A 253 -1.87 -9.41 3.63
N PRO A 254 -3.16 -9.56 3.21
CA PRO A 254 -4.26 -9.83 4.15
C PRO A 254 -4.11 -11.17 4.89
N ASP A 255 -3.67 -12.23 4.20
CA ASP A 255 -3.45 -13.55 4.79
C ASP A 255 -2.30 -13.51 5.81
N TYR A 256 -1.26 -12.74 5.51
CA TYR A 256 -0.13 -12.51 6.40
C TYR A 256 -0.49 -11.66 7.63
N ILE A 257 -1.23 -10.55 7.45
CA ILE A 257 -1.74 -9.72 8.56
C ILE A 257 -2.66 -10.55 9.45
N LYS A 258 -3.58 -11.33 8.85
CA LYS A 258 -4.41 -12.28 9.58
C LYS A 258 -3.54 -13.25 10.39
N LYS A 259 -2.54 -13.87 9.77
CA LYS A 259 -1.63 -14.81 10.46
C LYS A 259 -0.78 -14.17 11.58
N LEU A 260 -0.37 -12.90 11.43
CA LEU A 260 0.30 -12.15 12.51
C LEU A 260 -0.66 -11.82 13.65
N ARG A 261 -1.87 -11.33 13.35
CA ARG A 261 -2.90 -11.05 14.34
C ARG A 261 -3.30 -12.33 15.08
N ASP A 262 -3.55 -13.42 14.36
CA ASP A 262 -3.94 -14.69 14.95
C ASP A 262 -2.78 -15.33 15.76
N ARG A 263 -1.51 -14.94 15.52
CA ARG A 263 -0.33 -15.31 16.35
C ARG A 263 -0.17 -14.42 17.59
N ASN A 264 -0.44 -13.12 17.48
CA ASN A 264 -0.11 -12.12 18.50
C ASN A 264 -1.31 -11.79 19.41
N CYS A 265 -2.54 -11.87 18.88
CA CYS A 265 -3.80 -11.53 19.55
C CYS A 265 -4.58 -12.77 20.01
N ALA A 266 -4.13 -13.99 19.68
CA ALA A 266 -4.51 -15.17 20.45
C ALA A 266 -3.60 -15.24 21.68
N PRO A 267 -4.12 -15.08 22.91
CA PRO A 267 -3.30 -15.30 24.10
C PRO A 267 -2.66 -16.70 24.05
N ARG A 268 -1.37 -16.81 24.36
CA ARG A 268 -0.65 -18.10 24.41
C ARG A 268 -1.32 -19.13 25.32
N ASN A 269 -2.10 -18.65 26.29
CA ASN A 269 -2.87 -19.43 27.25
C ASN A 269 -4.39 -19.40 26.98
N ALA A 270 -4.88 -18.92 25.83
CA ALA A 270 -6.31 -18.73 25.57
C ALA A 270 -7.11 -20.04 25.71
N ALA A 271 -6.59 -21.13 25.12
CA ALA A 271 -7.16 -22.46 25.28
C ALA A 271 -7.16 -22.93 26.74
N LEU A 272 -6.13 -22.60 27.53
CA LEU A 272 -6.09 -22.92 28.96
C LEU A 272 -7.12 -22.10 29.76
N VAL A 273 -7.26 -20.81 29.49
CA VAL A 273 -8.28 -19.95 30.13
C VAL A 273 -9.69 -20.44 29.80
N ILE A 274 -9.96 -20.79 28.53
CA ILE A 274 -11.25 -21.36 28.10
C ILE A 274 -11.50 -22.74 28.75
N MET A 275 -10.49 -23.61 28.81
CA MET A 275 -10.62 -24.91 29.49
C MET A 275 -10.86 -24.76 31.00
N VAL A 276 -10.18 -23.81 31.66
CA VAL A 276 -10.35 -23.52 33.09
C VAL A 276 -11.72 -22.89 33.37
N THR A 277 -12.21 -21.94 32.57
CA THR A 277 -13.57 -21.40 32.76
C THR A 277 -14.64 -22.45 32.47
N ILE A 278 -14.47 -23.30 31.47
CA ILE A 278 -15.36 -24.45 31.23
C ILE A 278 -15.34 -25.42 32.43
N LEU A 279 -14.16 -25.75 32.98
CA LEU A 279 -14.04 -26.61 34.16
C LEU A 279 -14.71 -25.99 35.41
N ILE A 280 -14.55 -24.68 35.64
CA ILE A 280 -15.21 -23.96 36.73
C ILE A 280 -16.74 -23.96 36.52
N CYS A 281 -17.23 -23.67 35.32
CA CYS A 281 -18.66 -23.73 35.01
C CYS A 281 -19.23 -25.14 35.19
N LEU A 282 -18.52 -26.19 34.75
CA LEU A 282 -18.94 -27.57 34.96
C LEU A 282 -18.93 -27.95 36.44
N TRP A 283 -17.93 -27.51 37.21
CA TRP A 283 -17.88 -27.73 38.66
C TRP A 283 -19.03 -27.04 39.41
N VAL A 284 -19.33 -25.78 39.07
CA VAL A 284 -20.46 -25.01 39.62
C VAL A 284 -21.81 -25.62 39.22
N LEU A 285 -21.95 -26.18 38.01
CA LEU A 285 -23.21 -26.76 37.56
C LEU A 285 -23.45 -28.18 38.12
N TYR A 286 -22.43 -29.04 38.14
CA TYR A 286 -22.58 -30.48 38.43
C TYR A 286 -22.18 -30.91 39.85
N THR A 287 -21.65 -30.02 40.70
CA THR A 287 -21.30 -30.36 42.09
C THR A 287 -22.02 -29.49 43.11
N THR A 288 -22.44 -30.09 44.22
CA THR A 288 -23.14 -29.38 45.31
C THR A 288 -22.26 -28.34 45.99
N SER A 289 -20.94 -28.60 46.13
CA SER A 289 -19.97 -27.64 46.66
C SER A 289 -19.74 -26.45 45.71
N GLY A 290 -19.70 -26.71 44.40
CA GLY A 290 -19.68 -25.66 43.38
C GLY A 290 -20.93 -24.78 43.40
N GLN A 291 -22.12 -25.38 43.58
CA GLN A 291 -23.36 -24.62 43.73
C GLN A 291 -23.39 -23.79 45.02
N GLN A 292 -22.96 -24.32 46.17
CA GLN A 292 -22.94 -23.59 47.44
C GLN A 292 -22.02 -22.37 47.39
N THR A 293 -20.75 -22.55 47.00
CA THR A 293 -19.78 -21.45 46.88
C THR A 293 -20.22 -20.37 45.87
N TRP A 294 -20.93 -20.75 44.81
CA TRP A 294 -21.50 -19.79 43.87
C TRP A 294 -22.64 -18.96 44.47
N GLN A 295 -23.50 -19.53 45.33
CA GLN A 295 -24.55 -18.75 46.02
C GLN A 295 -23.94 -17.79 47.05
N GLU A 296 -22.92 -18.21 47.79
CA GLU A 296 -22.18 -17.33 48.72
C GLU A 296 -21.54 -16.15 47.99
N ALA A 297 -20.84 -16.41 46.88
CA ALA A 297 -20.25 -15.37 46.04
C ALA A 297 -21.30 -14.44 45.42
N LYS A 298 -22.47 -14.97 45.03
CA LYS A 298 -23.58 -14.19 44.47
C LYS A 298 -24.20 -13.25 45.51
N GLY A 299 -24.32 -13.68 46.76
CA GLY A 299 -24.80 -12.85 47.88
C GLY A 299 -23.85 -11.69 48.24
N TRP A 300 -22.55 -11.84 47.98
CA TRP A 300 -21.58 -10.73 48.09
C TRP A 300 -21.70 -9.70 46.95
N VAL A 301 -22.07 -10.13 45.74
CA VAL A 301 -22.17 -9.23 44.57
C VAL A 301 -23.50 -8.48 44.54
N ASN A 302 -24.61 -9.15 44.89
CA ASN A 302 -25.93 -8.56 45.03
C ASN A 302 -26.50 -8.89 46.43
N PRO A 303 -26.16 -8.12 47.48
CA PRO A 303 -26.81 -8.26 48.78
C PRO A 303 -28.29 -7.88 48.68
N GLU A 304 -29.18 -8.70 49.23
CA GLU A 304 -30.61 -8.37 49.29
C GLU A 304 -30.86 -7.22 50.29
N PRO A 305 -31.81 -6.30 50.00
CA PRO A 305 -32.14 -5.22 50.92
C PRO A 305 -32.77 -5.78 52.20
N GLY A 306 -32.15 -5.48 53.35
CA GLY A 306 -32.66 -5.88 54.66
C GLY A 306 -34.04 -5.25 54.96
N PRO A 307 -34.84 -5.87 55.86
CA PRO A 307 -36.17 -5.38 56.20
C PRO A 307 -36.12 -3.98 56.81
N GLU A 308 -37.10 -3.13 56.48
CA GLU A 308 -37.20 -1.79 57.05
C GLU A 308 -37.39 -1.85 58.58
N PRO A 309 -36.69 -1.01 59.36
CA PRO A 309 -36.80 -1.03 60.81
C PRO A 309 -38.14 -0.44 61.29
N GLU A 310 -38.76 -1.09 62.27
CA GLU A 310 -39.94 -0.54 62.94
C GLU A 310 -39.64 0.82 63.59
N LYS A 311 -40.56 1.78 63.41
CA LYS A 311 -40.40 3.14 63.91
C LYS A 311 -40.65 3.19 65.42
N SER A 312 -39.59 2.96 66.19
CA SER A 312 -39.59 3.28 67.63
C SER A 312 -39.79 4.79 67.83
N TRP A 313 -40.87 5.15 68.52
CA TRP A 313 -41.07 6.51 69.05
C TRP A 313 -40.36 6.62 70.43
N TRP A 314 -40.11 7.85 70.89
CA TRP A 314 -39.61 8.23 72.25
C TRP A 314 -38.10 8.20 72.54
N SER A 315 -37.37 9.25 72.11
CA SER A 315 -36.30 9.93 72.90
C SER A 315 -35.72 11.11 72.07
N LEU A 316 -36.30 12.31 72.05
CA LEU A 316 -36.19 13.41 73.04
C LEU A 316 -34.75 13.85 73.39
N THR A 317 -34.38 15.03 72.86
CA THR A 317 -33.50 16.09 73.42
C THR A 317 -32.04 15.76 73.78
N TRP A 318 -31.04 16.62 73.52
CA TRP A 318 -31.05 18.02 73.01
C TRP A 318 -30.28 18.14 71.70
#